data_AF-A0A3D1XVD1-F1
#
_entry.id   AF-A0A3D1XVD1-F1
#
_cell.length_a   1.000
_cell.length_b   1.000
_cell.length_c   1.000
_cell.angle_alpha   90.00
_cell.angle_beta   90.00
_cell.angle_gamma   90.00
#
_symmetry.space_group_name_H-M   'P 1'
#
loop_
_entity.id
_entity.type
_entity.pdbx_description
1 polymer ?
#
loop_
_entity_poly.entity_id
_entity_poly.type
_entity_poly.pdbx_seq_one_letter_code
_entity_poly.pdbx_strand_id
1 'polypeptide(L)'
;GIKTMKDLPDVLFIIDTKKEKIALAEGKKLGIKIIAMVDTNSDPDGIDFPIPANDDAMRSIKLFAKRIADVYLEGQEMRKANQEKEKAEAKPSPSKAIEKPAASGDKGKSETVVPA
;
A
#
# COMPACT_ATOMS: atom_id res chain seq x y z
N GLY A 1 -9.68 -19.66 6.64
CA GLY A 1 -8.88 -18.57 6.06
C GLY A 1 -9.74 -17.51 5.39
N ILE A 2 -10.55 -17.90 4.41
CA ILE A 2 -11.23 -16.94 3.52
C ILE A 2 -12.52 -16.30 4.08
N LYS A 3 -13.08 -16.81 5.19
CA LYS A 3 -14.34 -16.31 5.76
C LYS A 3 -14.30 -14.82 6.16
N THR A 4 -13.12 -14.30 6.48
CA THR A 4 -12.91 -12.91 6.90
C THR A 4 -12.41 -12.00 5.77
N MET A 5 -12.14 -12.54 4.57
CA MET A 5 -11.74 -11.73 3.41
C MET A 5 -12.98 -11.06 2.80
N LYS A 6 -12.91 -9.74 2.64
CA LYS A 6 -13.95 -8.93 1.98
C LYS A 6 -13.60 -8.61 0.53
N ASP A 7 -12.31 -8.42 0.28
CA ASP A 7 -11.75 -8.01 -1.01
C ASP A 7 -10.74 -9.06 -1.51
N LEU A 8 -10.39 -8.95 -2.79
CA LEU A 8 -9.33 -9.77 -3.39
C LEU A 8 -7.98 -9.43 -2.75
N PRO A 9 -7.09 -10.43 -2.56
CA PRO A 9 -5.77 -10.19 -2.01
C PRO A 9 -4.88 -9.50 -3.05
N ASP A 10 -4.07 -8.52 -2.61
CA ASP A 10 -3.09 -7.84 -3.47
C ASP A 10 -1.89 -8.74 -3.81
N VAL A 11 -1.55 -9.66 -2.89
CA VAL A 11 -0.40 -10.56 -2.99
C VAL A 11 -0.81 -11.97 -2.56
N LEU A 12 -0.34 -12.96 -3.31
CA LEU A 12 -0.50 -14.38 -3.00
C LEU A 12 0.85 -14.99 -2.66
N PHE A 13 0.92 -15.71 -1.53
CA PHE A 13 2.09 -16.50 -1.16
C PHE A 13 1.79 -17.99 -1.39
N ILE A 14 2.51 -18.62 -2.33
CA ILE A 14 2.32 -20.02 -2.71
C ILE A 14 3.51 -20.86 -2.22
N ILE A 15 3.20 -22.02 -1.63
CA ILE A 15 4.17 -23.06 -1.30
C ILE A 15 3.93 -24.19 -2.29
N ASP A 16 5.00 -24.70 -2.91
CA ASP A 16 4.95 -25.76 -3.93
C ASP A 16 4.09 -25.39 -5.14
N THR A 17 4.71 -24.72 -6.10
CA THR A 17 4.05 -24.30 -7.35
C THR A 17 3.64 -25.47 -8.25
N LYS A 18 4.24 -26.65 -8.05
CA LYS A 18 3.93 -27.85 -8.84
C LYS A 18 2.61 -28.49 -8.37
N LYS A 19 2.33 -28.47 -7.07
CA LYS A 19 1.04 -28.90 -6.53
C LYS A 19 -0.03 -27.83 -6.70
N GLU A 20 0.31 -26.55 -6.53
CA GLU A 20 -0.63 -25.41 -6.53
C GLU A 20 -0.73 -24.67 -7.89
N LYS A 21 -0.73 -25.42 -9.00
CA LYS A 21 -0.79 -24.84 -10.36
C LYS A 21 -2.06 -24.04 -10.64
N ILE A 22 -3.17 -24.45 -10.04
CA ILE A 22 -4.47 -23.78 -10.21
C ILE A 22 -4.42 -22.40 -9.54
N ALA A 23 -3.89 -22.31 -8.33
CA ALA A 23 -3.73 -21.04 -7.62
C ALA A 23 -2.79 -20.08 -8.38
N LEU A 24 -1.72 -20.60 -8.98
CA LEU A 24 -0.82 -19.81 -9.85
C LEU A 24 -1.56 -19.27 -11.08
N ALA A 25 -2.36 -20.10 -11.75
CA ALA A 25 -3.11 -19.72 -12.95
C ALA A 25 -4.23 -18.70 -12.63
N GLU A 26 -4.96 -18.90 -11.54
CA GLU A 26 -6.00 -17.99 -11.08
C GLU A 26 -5.41 -16.64 -10.62
N GLY A 27 -4.33 -16.67 -9.85
CA GLY A 27 -3.61 -15.47 -9.42
C GLY A 27 -3.12 -14.64 -10.60
N LYS A 28 -2.51 -15.28 -11.60
CA LYS A 28 -2.09 -14.63 -12.86
C LYS A 28 -3.27 -14.00 -13.59
N LYS A 29 -4.40 -14.71 -13.68
CA LYS A 29 -5.60 -14.22 -14.38
C LYS A 29 -6.25 -13.04 -13.66
N LEU A 30 -6.22 -13.03 -12.33
CA LEU A 30 -6.74 -11.93 -11.50
C LEU A 30 -5.77 -10.76 -11.40
N GLY A 31 -4.53 -10.89 -11.89
CA GLY A 31 -3.50 -9.84 -11.81
C GLY A 31 -2.90 -9.68 -10.40
N ILE A 32 -3.03 -10.70 -9.56
CA ILE A 32 -2.50 -10.70 -8.19
C ILE A 32 -0.99 -10.96 -8.25
N LYS A 33 -0.21 -10.25 -7.43
CA LYS A 33 1.24 -10.45 -7.36
C LYS A 33 1.59 -11.76 -6.65
N ILE A 34 2.44 -12.58 -7.26
CA ILE A 34 2.72 -13.93 -6.77
C ILE A 34 4.13 -14.03 -6.22
N ILE A 35 4.21 -14.37 -4.94
CA ILE A 35 5.45 -14.75 -4.25
C ILE A 35 5.37 -16.26 -4.04
N ALA A 36 6.39 -17.00 -4.46
CA ALA A 36 6.34 -18.45 -4.32
C ALA A 36 7.69 -19.06 -4.00
N MET A 37 7.66 -20.15 -3.21
CA MET A 37 8.82 -20.97 -2.94
C MET A 37 9.09 -21.88 -4.14
N VAL A 38 10.33 -21.87 -4.63
CA VAL A 38 10.78 -22.65 -5.79
C VAL A 38 11.92 -23.56 -5.36
N ASP A 39 11.73 -24.87 -5.55
CA ASP A 39 12.79 -25.89 -5.45
C ASP A 39 13.14 -26.41 -6.86
N THR A 40 14.10 -27.33 -6.93
CA THR A 40 14.60 -28.04 -8.12
C THR A 40 13.53 -28.67 -9.01
N ASN A 41 12.33 -28.91 -8.48
CA ASN A 41 11.22 -29.57 -9.18
C ASN A 41 10.13 -28.60 -9.66
N SER A 42 10.28 -27.30 -9.39
CA SER A 42 9.27 -26.27 -9.59
C SER A 42 9.74 -25.29 -10.67
N ASP A 43 8.88 -25.01 -11.64
CA ASP A 43 9.17 -24.06 -12.70
C ASP A 43 8.90 -22.64 -12.19
N PRO A 44 9.88 -21.72 -12.19
CA PRO A 44 9.69 -20.36 -11.71
C PRO A 44 8.86 -19.47 -12.67
N ASP A 45 8.29 -20.05 -13.74
CA ASP A 45 7.71 -19.29 -14.84
C ASP A 45 6.38 -18.61 -14.47
N GLY A 46 6.38 -17.29 -14.64
CA GLY A 46 5.33 -16.36 -14.25
C GLY A 46 5.04 -16.26 -12.75
N ILE A 47 6.03 -16.55 -11.91
CA ILE A 47 6.06 -16.06 -10.53
C ILE A 47 6.71 -14.68 -10.56
N ASP A 48 6.11 -13.67 -9.92
CA ASP A 48 6.71 -12.33 -9.87
C ASP A 48 7.96 -12.31 -8.97
N PHE A 49 7.89 -13.02 -7.84
CA PHE A 49 8.97 -13.07 -6.85
C PHE A 49 9.27 -14.52 -6.43
N PRO A 50 10.10 -15.25 -7.19
CA PRO A 50 10.52 -16.60 -6.82
C PRO A 50 11.53 -16.57 -5.67
N ILE A 51 11.29 -17.39 -4.65
CA ILE A 51 12.18 -17.58 -3.50
C ILE A 51 12.79 -18.99 -3.60
N PRO A 52 14.10 -19.12 -3.88
CA PRO A 52 14.74 -20.43 -3.92
C PRO A 52 14.77 -21.02 -2.51
N ALA A 53 14.03 -22.10 -2.30
CA ALA A 53 13.88 -22.75 -1.01
C ALA A 53 13.40 -24.19 -1.14
N ASN A 54 13.75 -25.02 -0.17
CA ASN A 54 13.21 -26.37 -0.08
C ASN A 54 11.74 -26.29 0.40
N ASP A 55 10.80 -26.66 -0.46
CA ASP A 55 9.36 -26.63 -0.20
C ASP A 55 8.81 -27.91 0.44
N ASP A 56 9.52 -29.04 0.34
CA ASP A 56 9.14 -30.30 0.98
C ASP A 56 9.42 -30.32 2.50
N ALA A 57 10.39 -29.51 2.96
CA ALA A 57 10.78 -29.50 4.37
C ALA A 57 9.87 -28.63 5.24
N MET A 58 9.16 -29.25 6.20
CA MET A 58 8.31 -28.52 7.17
C MET A 58 9.08 -27.42 7.94
N ARG A 59 10.35 -27.65 8.26
CA ARG A 59 11.19 -26.63 8.94
C ARG A 59 11.41 -25.40 8.05
N SER A 60 11.62 -25.62 6.75
CA SER A 60 11.78 -24.55 5.76
C SER A 60 10.49 -23.76 5.63
N ILE A 61 9.36 -24.44 5.37
CA ILE A 61 8.04 -23.80 5.27
C ILE A 61 7.74 -22.93 6.50
N LYS A 62 7.94 -23.48 7.70
CA LYS A 62 7.69 -22.73 8.96
C LYS A 62 8.59 -21.51 9.08
N LEU A 63 9.85 -21.60 8.66
CA LEU A 63 10.79 -20.49 8.69
C LEU A 63 10.34 -19.37 7.75
N PHE A 64 10.00 -19.69 6.51
CA PHE A 64 9.55 -18.71 5.52
C PHE A 64 8.21 -18.09 5.90
N ALA A 65 7.22 -18.90 6.26
CA ALA A 65 5.90 -18.41 6.65
C ALA A 65 5.98 -17.49 7.88
N LYS A 66 6.79 -17.86 8.88
CA LYS A 66 7.02 -17.00 10.06
C LYS A 66 7.70 -15.70 9.67
N ARG A 67 8.78 -15.76 8.88
CA ARG A 67 9.51 -14.55 8.48
C ARG A 67 8.65 -13.59 7.67
N ILE A 68 7.81 -14.09 6.77
CA ILE A 68 6.87 -13.29 5.98
C ILE A 68 5.83 -12.64 6.90
N ALA A 69 5.29 -13.37 7.87
CA ALA A 69 4.36 -12.83 8.85
C ALA A 69 5.00 -11.71 9.69
N ASP A 70 6.22 -11.93 10.18
CA ASP A 70 6.95 -10.94 10.98
C ASP A 70 7.20 -9.65 10.17
N VAL A 71 7.69 -9.78 8.93
CA VAL A 71 7.94 -8.63 8.03
C VAL A 71 6.65 -7.91 7.66
N TYR A 72 5.54 -8.63 7.48
CA TYR A 72 4.25 -8.00 7.22
C TYR A 72 3.77 -7.16 8.41
N LEU A 73 3.93 -7.67 9.64
CA LEU A 73 3.58 -6.91 10.85
C LEU A 73 4.44 -5.65 10.99
N GLU A 74 5.76 -5.78 10.84
CA GLU A 74 6.70 -4.65 10.85
C GLU A 74 6.35 -3.61 9.77
N GLY A 75 6.05 -4.07 8.55
CA GLY A 75 5.66 -3.20 7.43
C GLY A 75 4.34 -2.46 7.68
N GLN A 76 3.39 -3.10 8.37
CA GLN A 76 2.12 -2.46 8.74
C GLN A 76 2.31 -1.38 9.81
N GLU A 77 3.21 -1.59 10.77
CA GLU A 77 3.58 -0.56 11.76
C GLU A 77 4.27 0.63 11.11
N MET A 78 5.22 0.38 10.21
CA MET A 78 5.89 1.43 9.44
C MET A 78 4.92 2.23 8.56
N ARG A 79 3.97 1.55 7.90
CA ARG A 79 2.91 2.23 7.12
C ARG A 79 2.06 3.15 7.99
N LYS A 80 1.65 2.71 9.19
CA LYS A 80 0.90 3.55 10.13
C LYS A 80 1.71 4.77 10.57
N ALA A 81 2.97 4.57 10.97
CA ALA A 81 3.86 5.65 11.37
C ALA A 81 4.10 6.67 10.25
N ASN A 82 4.25 6.22 9.00
CA ASN A 82 4.40 7.12 7.85
C ASN A 82 3.10 7.87 7.55
N GLN A 83 1.93 7.22 7.66
CA GLN A 83 0.64 7.90 7.49
C GLN A 83 0.39 8.97 8.57
N GLU A 84 0.85 8.74 9.80
CA GLU A 84 0.79 9.74 10.87
C GLU A 84 1.73 10.92 10.60
N LYS A 85 2.93 10.66 10.07
CA LYS A 85 3.88 11.70 9.65
C LYS A 85 3.37 12.52 8.47
N GLU A 86 2.85 11.88 7.42
CA GLU A 86 2.23 12.59 6.27
C GLU A 86 1.02 13.42 6.70
N LYS A 87 0.21 12.94 7.66
CA LYS A 87 -0.90 13.73 8.22
C LYS A 87 -0.43 14.90 9.07
N ALA A 88 0.68 14.77 9.78
CA ALA A 88 1.29 15.85 10.55
C ALA A 88 1.97 16.90 9.65
N GLU A 89 2.53 16.50 8.51
CA GLU A 89 3.13 17.40 7.52
C GLU A 89 2.09 18.10 6.63
N ALA A 90 0.89 17.52 6.47
CA ALA A 90 -0.19 18.11 5.65
C ALA A 90 -0.97 19.27 6.33
N LYS A 91 -0.86 19.49 7.65
CA LYS A 91 -1.35 20.70 8.35
C LYS A 91 -0.56 20.88 9.66
N PRO A 92 0.17 22.01 9.91
CA PRO A 92 -0.27 23.37 9.61
C PRO A 92 0.83 24.36 9.13
N SER A 93 0.46 25.30 8.26
CA SER A 93 1.11 26.62 8.20
C SER A 93 0.09 27.69 8.61
N PRO A 94 0.04 28.10 9.88
CA PRO A 94 -0.74 29.26 10.30
C PRO A 94 0.18 30.44 10.62
N SER A 95 -0.06 31.56 9.93
CA SER A 95 -0.01 32.92 10.45
C SER A 95 1.24 33.40 11.20
N LYS A 96 2.04 34.25 10.54
CA LYS A 96 2.74 35.37 11.21
C LYS A 96 3.04 36.51 10.22
N ALA A 97 2.15 37.50 10.20
CA ALA A 97 2.49 38.92 10.02
C ALA A 97 1.25 39.76 10.36
N ILE A 98 1.12 40.16 11.63
CA ILE A 98 0.32 41.31 12.04
C ILE A 98 1.32 42.48 12.20
N GLU A 99 1.12 43.59 11.50
CA GLU A 99 1.14 44.97 12.04
C GLU A 99 0.83 46.02 10.94
N LYS A 100 -0.26 46.77 11.12
CA LYS A 100 -0.59 48.10 10.53
C LYS A 100 0.30 49.19 11.20
N PRO A 101 0.44 50.48 10.76
CA PRO A 101 -0.55 51.31 10.04
C PRO A 101 -0.01 52.42 9.07
N ALA A 102 -0.88 53.04 8.23
CA ALA A 102 -1.02 54.50 8.01
C ALA A 102 -1.72 54.88 6.68
N ALA A 103 -2.76 55.75 6.78
CA ALA A 103 -3.29 56.78 5.86
C ALA A 103 -3.45 56.45 4.35
N SER A 104 -4.50 56.81 3.60
CA SER A 104 -5.61 57.78 3.65
C SER A 104 -6.58 57.32 2.53
N GLY A 105 -7.91 57.32 2.67
CA GLY A 105 -8.77 58.50 2.60
C GLY A 105 -9.09 58.89 1.15
N ASP A 106 -10.19 58.40 0.57
CA ASP A 106 -11.10 59.26 -0.20
C ASP A 106 -12.50 58.64 -0.33
N LYS A 107 -13.50 59.51 -0.15
CA LYS A 107 -14.93 59.23 -0.26
C LYS A 107 -15.37 59.56 -1.69
N GLY A 108 -16.08 58.67 -2.35
CA GLY A 108 -16.79 59.00 -3.60
C GLY A 108 -18.06 58.18 -3.75
N LYS A 109 -19.22 58.80 -3.46
CA LYS A 109 -20.54 58.34 -3.87
C LYS A 109 -20.76 58.67 -5.36
N SER A 110 -21.35 57.76 -6.11
CA SER A 110 -22.33 57.98 -7.22
C SER A 110 -22.70 56.59 -7.77
N GLU A 111 -23.97 56.16 -7.73
CA GLU A 111 -24.95 56.29 -8.82
C GLU A 111 -24.51 55.46 -10.07
N THR A 112 -25.26 54.54 -10.70
CA THR A 112 -26.71 54.48 -10.93
C THR A 112 -27.15 53.07 -11.34
N VAL A 113 -28.44 52.84 -11.10
CA VAL A 113 -29.38 51.81 -11.57
C VAL A 113 -29.44 51.67 -13.11
N VAL A 114 -29.83 50.47 -13.56
CA VAL A 114 -30.32 49.94 -14.88
C VAL A 114 -30.96 50.98 -15.84
N PRO A 115 -31.05 50.78 -17.19
CA PRO A 115 -31.90 49.76 -17.89
C PRO A 115 -31.22 49.18 -19.18
N ALA A 116 -31.73 48.21 -19.96
CA ALA A 116 -33.07 47.95 -20.51
C ALA A 116 -33.25 46.46 -20.90
#